data_AF-A0A1G9F4A6-F1
#
_entry.id   AF-A0A1G9F4A6-F1
#
_cell.length_a   1.000
_cell.length_b   1.000
_cell.length_c   1.000
_cell.angle_alpha   90.00
_cell.angle_beta   90.00
_cell.angle_gamma   90.00
#
_symmetry.space_group_name_H-M   'P 1'
#
loop_
_entity.id
_entity.type
_entity.pdbx_description
1 polymer ?
#
loop_
_entity_poly.entity_id
_entity_poly.type
_entity_poly.pdbx_seq_one_letter_code
_entity_poly.pdbx_strand_id
1 'polypeptide(L)' 'MTIKYVCSKCKKFYDTKEPIFKCKCGGMLDLEYFPIKLSNENIIKDNWSLFRYIKALPLEQA' A
#
# COMPACT_ATOMS: atom_id res chain seq x y z
N MET A 1 7.38 0.29 -8.54
CA MET A 1 6.35 -0.76 -8.56
C MET A 1 5.01 -0.05 -8.61
N THR A 2 4.12 -0.41 -9.53
CA THR A 2 2.82 0.26 -9.65
C THR A 2 1.76 -0.52 -8.87
N ILE A 3 1.45 -0.06 -7.67
CA ILE A 3 0.45 -0.68 -6.79
C ILE A 3 -0.93 -0.22 -7.18
N LYS A 4 -1.89 -1.12 -7.03
CA LYS A 4 -3.30 -0.86 -7.31
C LYS A 4 -4.13 -1.00 -6.04
N TYR A 5 -5.29 -0.36 -6.07
CA TYR A 5 -6.35 -0.72 -5.13
C TYR A 5 -7.10 -1.94 -5.65
N VAL A 6 -7.51 -2.82 -4.75
CA VAL A 6 -8.38 -3.97 -5.03
C VAL A 6 -9.66 -3.87 -4.20
N CYS A 7 -10.82 -4.05 -4.84
CA CYS A 7 -12.07 -4.07 -4.11
C CYS A 7 -12.20 -5.34 -3.26
N SER A 8 -12.47 -5.20 -1.96
CA SER A 8 -12.63 -6.34 -1.06
C SER A 8 -13.79 -7.28 -1.44
N LYS A 9 -14.86 -6.75 -2.07
CA LYS A 9 -16.06 -7.49 -2.49
C LYS A 9 -15.96 -8.10 -3.89
N CYS A 10 -15.81 -7.27 -4.93
CA CYS A 10 -15.85 -7.74 -6.32
C CYS A 10 -14.47 -7.96 -6.97
N LYS A 11 -13.38 -7.73 -6.22
CA LYS A 11 -11.99 -7.94 -6.67
C LYS A 11 -11.58 -7.11 -7.89
N LYS A 12 -12.34 -6.09 -8.25
CA LYS A 12 -11.97 -5.12 -9.28
C LYS A 12 -10.77 -4.29 -8.83
N PHE A 13 -9.83 -4.08 -9.74
CA PHE A 13 -8.65 -3.25 -9.53
C PHE A 13 -8.88 -1.80 -9.99
N TYR A 14 -8.18 -0.88 -9.36
CA TYR A 14 -8.19 0.56 -9.66
C TYR A 14 -6.78 1.14 -9.52
N ASP A 15 -6.47 2.19 -10.29
CA ASP A 15 -5.21 2.92 -10.14
C ASP A 15 -5.21 3.73 -8.83
N THR A 16 -4.05 3.87 -8.21
CA THR A 16 -3.88 4.65 -6.96
C THR A 16 -3.98 6.16 -7.18
N LYS A 17 -3.85 6.64 -8.42
CA LYS A 17 -4.02 8.03 -8.82
C LYS A 17 -5.48 8.39 -9.12
N GLU A 18 -6.37 7.41 -9.26
CA GLU A 18 -7.80 7.66 -9.43
C GLU A 18 -8.39 8.19 -8.11
N PRO A 19 -9.08 9.35 -8.10
CA PRO A 19 -9.65 9.94 -6.89
C PRO A 19 -10.98 9.25 -6.50
N ILE A 20 -10.92 7.96 -6.22
CA ILE A 20 -12.07 7.15 -5.81
C ILE A 20 -11.96 6.78 -4.34
N PHE A 21 -13.08 6.85 -3.62
CA PHE A 21 -13.14 6.49 -2.20
C PHE A 21 -13.81 5.12 -1.96
N LYS A 22 -14.50 4.57 -2.97
CA LYS A 22 -15.16 3.25 -2.91
C LYS A 22 -15.30 2.64 -4.29
N CYS A 23 -15.43 1.31 -4.33
CA CYS A 23 -15.77 0.61 -5.56
C CYS A 23 -17.21 0.91 -6.00
N LYS A 24 -17.49 0.86 -7.31
CA LYS A 24 -18.86 0.98 -7.86
C LYS A 24 -19.84 -0.06 -7.30
N CYS A 25 -19.38 -1.21 -6.82
CA CYS A 25 -20.22 -2.21 -6.15
C CYS A 25 -20.52 -1.90 -4.67
N GLY A 26 -20.01 -0.78 -4.14
CA GLY A 26 -20.13 -0.41 -2.73
C GLY A 26 -19.15 -1.13 -1.79
N GLY A 27 -18.17 -1.87 -2.32
CA GLY A 27 -17.09 -2.47 -1.53
C GLY A 27 -15.99 -1.48 -1.17
N MET A 28 -15.32 -1.74 -0.05
CA MET A 28 -14.13 -1.01 0.38
C MET A 28 -12.96 -1.32 -0.58
N LEU A 29 -12.10 -0.33 -0.76
CA LEU A 29 -10.84 -0.47 -1.49
C LEU A 29 -9.75 -0.88 -0.49
N ASP A 30 -9.03 -1.92 -0.85
CA ASP A 30 -7.86 -2.42 -0.14
C ASP A 30 -6.62 -2.25 -1.03
N LEU A 31 -5.42 -2.38 -0.47
CA LEU A 31 -4.21 -2.42 -1.28
C LEU A 31 -4.05 -3.80 -1.92
N GLU A 32 -3.63 -3.82 -3.18
CA GLU A 32 -3.14 -5.05 -3.81
C GLU A 32 -2.02 -5.65 -2.96
N TYR A 33 -1.98 -6.98 -2.84
CA TYR A 33 -0.94 -7.65 -2.09
C TYR A 33 0.44 -7.30 -2.64
N PHE A 34 1.33 -6.86 -1.75
CA PHE A 34 2.71 -6.56 -2.07
C PHE A 34 3.64 -7.32 -1.11
N PRO A 35 4.80 -7.78 -1.59
CA PRO A 35 5.75 -8.49 -0.73
C PRO A 35 6.36 -7.52 0.28
N ILE A 36 6.05 -7.72 1.57
CA ILE A 36 6.64 -6.96 2.68
C ILE A 36 7.88 -7.70 3.18
N LYS A 37 9.04 -7.03 3.15
CA LYS A 37 10.28 -7.53 3.78
C LYS A 37 10.62 -6.71 5.03
N LEU A 38 10.00 -7.07 6.15
CA LEU A 38 10.31 -6.46 7.44
C LEU A 38 11.45 -7.25 8.11
N SER A 39 12.67 -6.71 8.03
CA SER A 39 13.84 -7.19 8.78
C SER A 39 14.39 -6.06 9.65
N ASN A 40 15.13 -6.40 10.72
CA ASN A 40 15.75 -5.40 11.59
C ASN A 40 16.71 -4.45 10.85
N GLU A 41 17.32 -4.92 9.75
CA GLU A 41 18.21 -4.15 8.88
C GLU A 41 17.46 -3.05 8.10
N ASN A 42 16.17 -3.25 7.85
CA ASN A 42 15.31 -2.34 7.11
C ASN A 42 14.59 -1.32 8.02
N ILE A 43 14.83 -1.37 9.32
CA ILE A 43 14.26 -0.43 10.29
C ILE A 43 15.26 0.70 10.56
N ILE A 44 14.83 1.93 10.34
CA ILE A 44 15.62 3.14 10.64
C ILE A 44 15.54 3.38 12.15
N LYS A 45 16.60 3.04 12.89
CA LYS A 45 16.58 2.96 14.37
C LYS A 45 16.54 4.31 15.08
N ASP A 46 17.05 5.34 14.43
CA ASP A 46 17.10 6.72 14.88
C ASP A 46 15.80 7.49 14.58
N ASN A 47 14.86 6.89 13.85
CA ASN A 47 13.54 7.45 13.58
C ASN A 47 12.46 6.79 14.46
N TRP A 48 11.69 7.61 15.19
CA TRP A 48 10.65 7.16 16.11
C TRP A 48 9.22 7.30 15.58
N SER A 49 9.05 7.78 14.35
CA SER A 49 7.76 7.84 13.67
C SER A 49 7.44 6.56 12.89
N LEU A 50 6.24 6.45 12.32
CA LEU A 50 5.87 5.36 11.40
C LEU A 50 6.85 5.21 10.22
N PHE A 51 7.47 6.32 9.80
CA PHE A 51 8.41 6.34 8.68
C PHE A 51 9.71 5.55 8.93
N ARG A 52 9.95 5.07 10.16
CA ARG A 52 11.04 4.11 10.43
C ARG A 52 10.93 2.81 9.62
N TYR A 53 9.73 2.49 9.12
CA TYR A 53 9.43 1.31 8.31
C TYR A 53 9.30 1.62 6.82
N ILE A 54 9.76 2.78 6.35
CA ILE A 54 9.56 3.23 4.96
C ILE A 54 10.04 2.21 3.92
N LYS A 55 11.10 1.44 4.23
CA LYS A 55 11.64 0.37 3.36
C LYS A 55 10.74 -0.86 3.25
N ALA A 56 9.80 -1.04 4.17
CA ALA A 56 8.81 -2.10 4.15
C ALA A 56 7.49 -1.66 3.49
N LEU A 57 7.33 -0.34 3.25
CA LEU A 57 6.18 0.22 2.56
C LEU A 57 6.41 0.16 1.05
N PRO A 58 5.34 0.01 0.26
CA PRO A 58 5.47 -0.21 -1.15
C PRO A 58 5.41 1.17 -1.85
N LEU A 59 6.39 2.00 -1.54
CA LEU A 59 6.51 3.35 -2.08
C LEU A 59 7.51 3.34 -3.24
N GLU A 60 7.28 4.22 -4.22
CA GLU A 60 8.32 4.51 -5.22
C GLU A 60 9.50 5.17 -4.50
N GLN A 61 10.71 4.69 -4.76
CA GLN A 61 11.93 5.30 -4.27
C GLN A 61 12.19 6.54 -5.13
N ALA A 62 12.13 7.72 -4.51
CA ALA A 62 12.44 9.00 -5.13
C ALA A 62 13.95 9.15 -5.36
#